data_AF-A0A9K3LPL1-F1
#
_entry.id   AF-A0A9K3LPL1-F1
#
_cell.length_a   1.000
_cell.length_b   1.000
_cell.length_c   1.000
_cell.angle_alpha   90.00
_cell.angle_beta   90.00
_cell.angle_gamma   90.00
#
_symmetry.space_group_name_H-M   'P 1'
#
loop_
_entity.id
_entity.type
_entity.pdbx_description
1 polymer ?
#
loop_
_entity_poly.entity_id
_entity_poly.type
_entity_poly.pdbx_seq_one_letter_code
_entity_poly.pdbx_strand_id
1 'polypeptide(L)'
;MTPVLMVYSTLFARWAWVVQPRNLLLMWCHVANVAAQSNQLRRALEYKRANGQEKEVNEMLQTVAKVGAVTGVAIVAGPKIRSALTNMNMGIVSSIAAAPAGPFTVHFWAPMSKWFISGASFLDLDRPTDKISLPQYTALTLTGFFFTRYALLVTPINYTLCSVNIALFVSSAWHLGRKIKADYIDGDSNNDNKKDNE
;
A
#
# COMPACT_ATOMS: atom_id res chain seq x y z
N MET A 1 -2.51 -8.67 -11.29
CA MET A 1 -2.05 -8.01 -10.06
C MET A 1 -0.53 -8.05 -9.87
N THR A 2 0.18 -9.12 -10.26
CA THR A 2 1.64 -9.26 -10.06
C THR A 2 2.50 -8.10 -10.58
N PRO A 3 2.29 -7.56 -11.82
CA PRO A 3 3.11 -6.45 -12.32
C PRO A 3 3.02 -5.16 -11.49
N VAL A 4 1.82 -4.86 -10.99
CA VAL A 4 1.56 -3.65 -10.18
C VAL A 4 2.25 -3.78 -8.81
N LEU A 5 2.19 -4.96 -8.21
CA LEU A 5 2.83 -5.23 -6.92
C LEU A 5 4.37 -5.19 -7.02
N MET A 6 4.94 -5.56 -8.16
CA MET A 6 6.39 -5.46 -8.39
C MET A 6 6.86 -4.00 -8.40
N VAL A 7 6.11 -3.13 -9.08
CA VAL A 7 6.39 -1.69 -9.14
C VAL A 7 6.22 -1.06 -7.76
N TYR A 8 5.14 -1.41 -7.06
CA TYR A 8 4.93 -1.02 -5.67
C TYR A 8 6.12 -1.44 -4.78
N SER A 9 6.56 -2.71 -4.85
CA SER A 9 7.64 -3.20 -4.00
C SER A 9 8.98 -2.54 -4.34
N THR A 10 9.24 -2.25 -5.61
CA THR A 10 10.46 -1.54 -6.06
C THR A 10 10.48 -0.10 -5.55
N LEU A 11 9.33 0.59 -5.58
CA LEU A 11 9.15 1.93 -5.04
C LEU A 11 9.44 1.97 -3.54
N PHE A 12 8.95 0.99 -2.78
CA PHE A 12 9.21 0.85 -1.35
C PHE A 12 10.66 0.47 -1.03
N ALA A 13 11.30 -0.38 -1.84
CA ALA A 13 12.73 -0.67 -1.70
C ALA A 13 13.57 0.61 -1.85
N ARG A 14 13.29 1.43 -2.87
CA ARG A 14 13.94 2.73 -3.05
C ARG A 14 13.66 3.68 -1.88
N TRP A 15 12.43 3.73 -1.41
CA TRP A 15 12.07 4.54 -0.25
C TRP A 15 12.88 4.14 0.99
N ALA A 16 12.96 2.84 1.30
CA ALA A 16 13.69 2.30 2.45
C ALA A 16 15.20 2.55 2.41
N TRP A 17 15.78 2.73 1.21
CA TRP A 17 17.18 3.10 1.02
C TRP A 17 17.45 4.60 1.22
N VAL A 18 16.55 5.46 0.75
CA VAL A 18 16.72 6.92 0.75
C VAL A 18 16.31 7.55 2.09
N VAL A 19 15.32 6.96 2.75
CA VAL A 19 14.81 7.40 4.05
C VAL A 19 15.91 7.42 5.11
N GLN A 20 15.86 8.38 6.05
CA GLN A 20 16.79 8.47 7.18
C GLN A 20 16.04 8.34 8.53
N PRO A 21 16.54 7.51 9.47
CA PRO A 21 17.62 6.53 9.31
C PRO A 21 17.25 5.42 8.31
N ARG A 22 18.25 4.89 7.59
CA ARG A 22 18.03 3.86 6.57
C ARG A 22 17.48 2.59 7.18
N ASN A 23 16.51 1.97 6.51
CA ASN A 23 15.96 0.68 6.91
C ASN A 23 16.32 -0.41 5.89
N LEU A 24 17.51 -1.00 6.05
CA LEU A 24 18.03 -2.01 5.14
C LEU A 24 17.23 -3.32 5.17
N LEU A 25 16.67 -3.68 6.34
CA LEU A 25 15.82 -4.87 6.45
C LEU A 25 14.55 -4.72 5.61
N LEU A 26 13.90 -3.56 5.69
CA LEU A 26 12.73 -3.25 4.89
C LEU A 26 13.07 -3.24 3.39
N MET A 27 14.22 -2.65 3.02
CA MET A 27 14.70 -2.68 1.65
C MET A 27 14.85 -4.12 1.13
N TRP A 28 15.56 -4.97 1.85
CA TRP A 28 15.79 -6.36 1.44
C TRP A 28 14.51 -7.19 1.41
N CYS A 29 13.59 -6.97 2.34
CA CYS A 29 12.25 -7.58 2.29
C CYS A 29 11.55 -7.23 0.97
N HIS A 30 11.58 -5.96 0.55
CA HIS A 30 10.98 -5.55 -0.71
C HIS A 30 11.71 -6.08 -1.94
N VAL A 31 13.05 -6.20 -1.90
CA VAL A 31 13.82 -6.84 -2.97
C VAL A 31 13.45 -8.33 -3.09
N ALA A 32 13.36 -9.05 -1.97
CA ALA A 32 12.92 -10.44 -1.95
C ALA A 32 11.49 -10.59 -2.51
N ASN A 33 10.58 -9.67 -2.16
CA ASN A 33 9.22 -9.65 -2.71
C ASN A 33 9.21 -9.46 -4.23
N VAL A 34 10.07 -8.58 -4.78
CA VAL A 34 10.21 -8.40 -6.23
C VAL A 34 10.72 -9.67 -6.89
N ALA A 35 11.73 -10.33 -6.31
CA ALA A 35 12.28 -11.57 -6.85
C ALA A 35 11.23 -12.70 -6.86
N ALA A 36 10.49 -12.86 -5.75
CA ALA A 36 9.42 -13.85 -5.65
C ALA A 36 8.30 -13.58 -6.67
N GLN A 37 7.84 -12.33 -6.79
CA GLN A 37 6.82 -11.94 -7.75
C GLN A 37 7.27 -12.10 -9.21
N SER A 38 8.56 -11.86 -9.51
CA SER A 38 9.13 -12.10 -10.83
C SER A 38 9.07 -13.58 -11.20
N ASN A 39 9.44 -14.47 -10.28
CA ASN A 39 9.35 -15.90 -10.50
C ASN A 39 7.88 -16.38 -10.62
N GLN A 40 6.98 -15.86 -9.80
CA GLN A 40 5.54 -16.14 -9.92
C GLN A 40 4.98 -15.66 -11.26
N LEU A 41 5.38 -14.48 -11.73
CA LEU A 41 4.97 -13.94 -13.03
C LEU A 41 5.47 -14.82 -14.17
N ARG A 42 6.74 -15.25 -14.14
CA ARG A 42 7.29 -16.17 -15.14
C ARG A 42 6.47 -17.46 -15.21
N ARG A 43 6.25 -18.12 -14.07
CA ARG A 43 5.46 -19.36 -13.98
C ARG A 43 4.03 -19.16 -14.47
N ALA A 44 3.40 -18.03 -14.13
CA ALA A 44 2.05 -17.71 -14.57
C ALA A 44 1.97 -17.49 -16.08
N LEU A 45 2.96 -16.82 -16.68
CA LEU A 45 3.03 -16.61 -18.13
C LEU A 45 3.23 -17.94 -18.89
N GLU A 46 4.14 -18.79 -18.41
CA GLU A 46 4.38 -20.13 -18.96
C GLU A 46 3.09 -20.98 -18.94
N TYR A 47 2.40 -21.01 -17.79
CA TYR A 47 1.13 -21.74 -17.63
C TYR A 47 0.04 -21.22 -18.57
N LYS A 48 -0.17 -19.90 -18.65
CA LYS A 48 -1.22 -19.33 -19.48
C LYS A 48 -0.97 -19.50 -20.98
N ARG A 49 0.29 -19.43 -21.40
CA ARG A 49 0.69 -19.78 -22.79
C ARG A 49 0.41 -21.24 -23.09
N ALA A 50 0.79 -22.15 -22.20
CA ALA A 50 0.54 -23.58 -22.37
C ALA A 50 -0.96 -23.92 -22.49
N ASN A 51 -1.82 -23.13 -21.83
CA ASN A 51 -3.27 -23.31 -21.87
C ASN A 51 -3.98 -22.48 -22.98
N GLY A 52 -3.23 -21.89 -23.92
CA GLY A 52 -3.79 -21.11 -25.02
C GLY A 52 -4.45 -19.80 -24.61
N GLN A 53 -4.21 -19.30 -23.39
CA GLN A 53 -4.77 -18.05 -22.86
C GLN A 53 -3.94 -16.82 -23.31
N GLU A 54 -3.63 -16.74 -24.60
CA GLU A 54 -2.74 -15.71 -25.18
C GLU A 54 -3.27 -14.28 -24.99
N LYS A 55 -4.60 -14.09 -24.93
CA LYS A 55 -5.20 -12.78 -24.64
C LYS A 55 -4.78 -12.25 -23.26
N GLU A 56 -4.87 -13.09 -22.23
CA GLU A 56 -4.50 -12.70 -20.86
C GLU A 56 -2.99 -12.48 -20.71
N VAL A 57 -2.19 -13.24 -21.44
CA VAL A 57 -0.73 -13.05 -21.51
C VAL A 57 -0.40 -11.68 -22.11
N ASN A 58 -1.04 -11.33 -23.23
CA ASN A 58 -0.85 -10.03 -23.88
C ASN A 58 -1.32 -8.87 -23.01
N GLU A 59 -2.44 -9.00 -22.30
CA GLU A 59 -2.90 -7.99 -21.34
C GLU A 59 -1.90 -7.78 -20.19
N MET A 60 -1.34 -8.86 -19.64
CA MET A 60 -0.30 -8.77 -18.62
C MET A 60 0.98 -8.12 -19.14
N LEU A 61 1.44 -8.50 -20.33
CA LEU A 61 2.63 -7.90 -20.96
C LEU A 61 2.41 -6.43 -21.28
N GLN A 62 1.23 -6.05 -21.80
CA GLN A 62 0.86 -4.65 -22.00
C GLN A 62 0.83 -3.89 -20.67
N THR A 63 0.33 -4.50 -19.59
CA THR A 63 0.33 -3.87 -18.26
C THR A 63 1.76 -3.62 -17.78
N VAL A 64 2.66 -4.61 -17.90
CA VAL A 64 4.09 -4.45 -17.59
C VAL A 64 4.70 -3.31 -18.43
N ALA A 65 4.47 -3.31 -19.73
CA ALA A 65 5.01 -2.31 -20.65
C ALA A 65 4.49 -0.90 -20.32
N LYS A 66 3.18 -0.74 -20.11
CA LYS A 66 2.55 0.54 -19.75
C LYS A 66 3.09 1.08 -18.43
N VAL A 67 3.09 0.25 -17.38
CA VAL A 67 3.56 0.68 -16.05
C VAL A 67 5.07 0.97 -16.07
N GLY A 68 5.85 0.15 -16.79
CA GLY A 68 7.28 0.37 -16.99
C GLY A 68 7.57 1.68 -17.71
N ALA A 69 6.85 1.98 -18.80
CA ALA A 69 6.99 3.22 -19.54
C ALA A 69 6.65 4.46 -18.69
N VAL A 70 5.50 4.45 -18.01
CA VAL A 70 5.08 5.56 -17.13
C VAL A 70 6.09 5.79 -16.00
N THR A 71 6.55 4.71 -15.35
CA THR A 71 7.52 4.79 -14.25
C THR A 71 8.88 5.30 -14.76
N GLY A 72 9.33 4.82 -15.93
CA GLY A 72 10.57 5.26 -16.57
C GLY A 72 10.54 6.76 -16.92
N VAL A 73 9.44 7.22 -17.53
CA VAL A 73 9.24 8.65 -17.82
C VAL A 73 9.26 9.47 -16.54
N ALA A 74 8.56 9.04 -15.48
CA ALA A 74 8.55 9.75 -14.20
C ALA A 74 9.95 9.87 -13.57
N ILE A 75 10.80 8.84 -13.69
CA ILE A 75 12.18 8.87 -13.16
C ILE A 75 13.06 9.83 -13.96
N VAL A 76 12.94 9.86 -15.29
CA VAL A 76 13.79 10.70 -16.16
C VAL A 76 13.32 12.15 -16.20
N ALA A 77 12.02 12.38 -16.34
CA ALA A 77 11.44 13.71 -16.47
C ALA A 77 11.15 14.38 -15.12
N GLY A 78 10.85 13.60 -14.08
CA GLY A 78 10.45 14.11 -12.76
C GLY A 78 11.43 15.13 -12.17
N PRO A 79 12.75 14.86 -12.12
CA PRO A 79 13.72 15.83 -11.61
C PRO A 79 13.79 17.12 -12.44
N LYS A 80 13.66 17.02 -13.77
CA LYS A 80 13.68 18.19 -14.66
C LYS A 80 12.44 19.06 -14.45
N ILE A 81 11.27 18.44 -14.37
CA ILE A 81 10.00 19.13 -14.08
C ILE A 81 10.04 19.77 -12.69
N ARG A 82 10.54 19.06 -11.68
CA ARG A 82 10.72 19.59 -10.32
C ARG A 82 11.59 20.85 -10.34
N SER A 83 12.74 20.80 -11.02
CA SER A 83 13.67 21.92 -11.14
C SER A 83 13.00 23.11 -11.84
N ALA A 84 12.34 22.87 -12.97
CA ALA A 84 11.61 23.91 -13.70
C ALA A 84 10.55 24.59 -12.81
N LEU A 85 9.68 23.82 -12.17
CA LEU A 85 8.61 24.36 -11.30
C LEU A 85 9.16 25.10 -10.09
N THR A 86 10.28 24.64 -9.52
CA THR A 86 10.94 25.32 -8.41
C THR A 86 11.48 26.68 -8.86
N ASN A 87 12.08 26.74 -10.06
CA ASN A 87 12.71 27.94 -10.61
C ASN A 87 11.71 28.97 -11.18
N MET A 88 10.47 28.57 -11.48
CA MET A 88 9.42 29.48 -11.96
C MET A 88 8.91 30.46 -10.88
N ASN A 89 9.29 30.28 -9.62
CA ASN A 89 8.92 31.14 -8.48
C ASN A 89 7.41 31.45 -8.37
N MET A 90 6.55 30.50 -8.73
CA MET A 90 5.08 30.66 -8.72
C MET A 90 4.46 30.48 -7.31
N GLY A 91 5.11 30.99 -6.26
CA GLY A 91 4.66 30.86 -4.87
C GLY A 91 4.43 29.40 -4.46
N ILE A 92 3.18 29.06 -4.09
CA ILE A 92 2.79 27.74 -3.58
C ILE A 92 3.23 26.59 -4.51
N VAL A 93 3.16 26.77 -5.82
CA VAL A 93 3.54 25.71 -6.78
C VAL A 93 5.04 25.39 -6.69
N SER A 94 5.88 26.42 -6.60
CA SER A 94 7.33 26.26 -6.41
C SER A 94 7.62 25.62 -5.06
N SER A 95 6.96 26.05 -3.98
CA SER A 95 7.13 25.48 -2.64
C SER A 95 6.74 23.99 -2.57
N ILE A 96 5.60 23.61 -3.18
CA ILE A 96 5.15 22.21 -3.24
C ILE A 96 6.12 21.38 -4.09
N ALA A 97 6.58 21.90 -5.23
CA ALA A 97 7.56 21.21 -6.07
C ALA A 97 8.90 21.00 -5.36
N ALA A 98 9.35 21.99 -4.59
CA ALA A 98 10.59 21.95 -3.83
C ALA A 98 10.51 21.06 -2.58
N ALA A 99 9.32 20.78 -2.05
CA ALA A 99 9.12 20.08 -0.79
C ALA A 99 9.91 18.75 -0.69
N PRO A 100 10.63 18.47 0.43
CA PRO A 100 11.47 17.27 0.59
C PRO A 100 10.71 15.94 0.48
N ALA A 101 9.44 15.92 0.91
CA ALA A 101 8.51 14.81 0.73
C ALA A 101 7.40 15.14 -0.28
N GLY A 102 7.69 16.03 -1.24
CA GLY A 102 6.75 16.51 -2.24
C GLY A 102 6.50 15.55 -3.41
N PRO A 103 5.58 15.91 -4.32
CA PRO A 103 5.07 15.04 -5.40
C PRO A 103 6.12 14.60 -6.44
N PHE A 104 7.32 15.16 -6.42
CA PHE A 104 8.43 14.75 -7.28
C PHE A 104 9.43 13.84 -6.56
N THR A 105 9.05 13.23 -5.44
CA THR A 105 9.95 12.42 -4.60
C THR A 105 9.36 11.05 -4.30
N VAL A 106 10.24 10.07 -4.04
CA VAL A 106 9.81 8.73 -3.59
C VAL A 106 9.08 8.78 -2.25
N HIS A 107 9.38 9.77 -1.40
CA HIS A 107 8.71 9.99 -0.12
C HIS A 107 7.22 10.32 -0.28
N PHE A 108 6.80 10.87 -1.42
CA PHE A 108 5.39 11.05 -1.70
C PHE A 108 4.77 9.77 -2.28
N TRP A 109 5.35 9.25 -3.36
CA TRP A 109 4.73 8.17 -4.13
C TRP A 109 4.65 6.84 -3.38
N ALA A 110 5.64 6.50 -2.56
CA ALA A 110 5.60 5.26 -1.78
C ALA A 110 4.38 5.26 -0.83
N PRO A 111 4.20 6.25 0.07
CA PRO A 111 2.97 6.38 0.85
C PRO A 111 1.69 6.53 0.02
N MET A 112 1.70 7.30 -1.08
CA MET A 112 0.50 7.47 -1.91
C MET A 112 0.02 6.16 -2.54
N SER A 113 0.95 5.26 -2.90
CA SER A 113 0.56 3.94 -3.41
C SER A 113 -0.19 3.11 -2.36
N LYS A 114 0.11 3.28 -1.07
CA LYS A 114 -0.66 2.69 0.03
C LYS A 114 -2.03 3.33 0.20
N TRP A 115 -2.17 4.62 -0.10
CA TRP A 115 -3.47 5.30 -0.09
C TRP A 115 -4.44 4.70 -1.12
N PHE A 116 -3.96 4.30 -2.31
CA PHE A 116 -4.82 3.60 -3.26
C PHE A 116 -5.33 2.25 -2.73
N ILE A 117 -4.48 1.51 -2.01
CA ILE A 117 -4.87 0.23 -1.37
C ILE A 117 -5.84 0.48 -0.20
N SER A 118 -5.55 1.49 0.62
CA SER A 118 -6.37 1.84 1.79
C SER A 118 -7.74 2.36 1.35
N GLY A 119 -7.80 3.14 0.27
CA GLY A 119 -9.05 3.60 -0.34
C GLY A 119 -9.98 2.46 -0.71
N ALA A 120 -9.45 1.37 -1.30
CA ALA A 120 -10.25 0.17 -1.56
C ALA A 120 -10.77 -0.49 -0.27
N SER A 121 -10.01 -0.42 0.84
CA SER A 121 -10.45 -0.95 2.13
C SER A 121 -11.58 -0.12 2.75
N PHE A 122 -11.56 1.21 2.57
CA PHE A 122 -12.65 2.10 3.02
C PHE A 122 -13.93 1.93 2.20
N LEU A 123 -13.84 1.45 0.96
CA LEU A 123 -15.02 1.13 0.15
C LEU A 123 -15.65 -0.21 0.53
N ASP A 124 -14.99 -1.02 1.36
CA ASP A 124 -15.44 -2.35 1.79
C ASP A 124 -15.67 -2.41 3.32
N LEU A 125 -16.06 -1.28 3.95
CA LEU A 125 -16.28 -1.23 5.41
C LEU A 125 -17.44 -2.13 5.86
N ASP A 126 -18.39 -2.43 4.98
CA ASP A 126 -19.56 -3.27 5.23
C ASP A 126 -19.28 -4.77 5.04
N ARG A 127 -18.00 -5.15 4.93
CA ARG A 127 -17.62 -6.55 4.82
C ARG A 127 -18.28 -7.41 5.91
N PRO A 128 -18.90 -8.55 5.55
CA PRO A 128 -19.52 -9.46 6.52
C PRO A 128 -18.53 -9.90 7.61
N THR A 129 -18.98 -9.94 8.87
CA THR A 129 -18.11 -10.19 10.04
C THR A 129 -17.57 -11.62 10.08
N ASP A 130 -18.23 -12.57 9.45
CA ASP A 130 -17.77 -13.96 9.22
C ASP A 130 -16.49 -14.03 8.37
N LYS A 131 -16.25 -13.04 7.51
CA LYS A 131 -15.05 -12.96 6.66
C LYS A 131 -13.90 -12.15 7.27
N ILE A 132 -14.10 -11.61 8.47
CA ILE A 132 -13.12 -10.79 9.18
C ILE A 132 -12.28 -11.68 10.09
N SER A 133 -10.98 -11.73 9.86
CA SER A 133 -10.04 -12.47 10.72
C SER A 133 -9.60 -11.63 11.91
N LEU A 134 -9.95 -12.07 13.13
CA LEU A 134 -9.57 -11.40 14.37
C LEU A 134 -8.05 -11.16 14.49
N PRO A 135 -7.15 -12.16 14.34
CA PRO A 135 -5.71 -11.93 14.47
C PRO A 135 -5.17 -10.97 13.40
N GLN A 136 -5.70 -11.04 12.18
CA GLN A 136 -5.28 -10.16 11.09
C GLN A 136 -5.65 -8.70 11.40
N TYR A 137 -6.91 -8.43 11.77
CA TYR A 137 -7.36 -7.07 12.01
C TYR A 137 -6.79 -6.48 13.30
N THR A 138 -6.50 -7.30 14.31
CA THR A 138 -5.69 -6.89 15.48
C THR A 138 -4.29 -6.46 15.06
N ALA A 139 -3.59 -7.27 14.25
CA ALA A 139 -2.25 -6.93 13.78
C ALA A 139 -2.24 -5.64 12.92
N LEU A 140 -3.23 -5.47 12.04
CA LEU A 140 -3.39 -4.25 11.22
C LEU A 140 -3.67 -3.02 12.08
N THR A 141 -4.51 -3.14 13.11
CA THR A 141 -4.82 -2.05 14.04
C THR A 141 -3.56 -1.61 14.78
N LEU A 142 -2.84 -2.56 15.39
CA LEU A 142 -1.59 -2.27 16.09
C LEU A 142 -0.54 -1.65 15.16
N THR A 143 -0.41 -2.19 13.94
CA THR A 143 0.52 -1.65 12.93
C THR A 143 0.19 -0.20 12.60
N GLY A 144 -1.08 0.12 12.29
CA GLY A 144 -1.50 1.49 12.00
C GLY A 144 -1.22 2.44 13.17
N PHE A 145 -1.47 2.00 14.40
CA PHE A 145 -1.19 2.80 15.59
C PHE A 145 0.31 3.09 15.78
N PHE A 146 1.16 2.05 15.80
CA PHE A 146 2.60 2.22 16.02
C PHE A 146 3.26 3.03 14.90
N PHE A 147 2.95 2.72 13.65
CA PHE A 147 3.61 3.35 12.50
C PHE A 147 3.15 4.79 12.26
N THR A 148 2.01 5.22 12.81
CA THR A 148 1.61 6.64 12.84
C THR A 148 2.70 7.51 13.47
N ARG A 149 3.23 7.12 14.64
CA ARG A 149 4.32 7.85 15.31
C ARG A 149 5.63 7.75 14.53
N TYR A 150 6.00 6.55 14.07
CA TYR A 150 7.26 6.36 13.35
C TYR A 150 7.32 7.13 12.02
N ALA A 151 6.18 7.37 11.36
CA ALA A 151 6.12 8.18 10.16
C ALA A 151 6.60 9.63 10.35
N LEU A 152 6.50 10.15 11.59
CA LEU A 152 6.96 11.49 11.95
C LEU A 152 8.43 11.53 12.38
N LEU A 153 9.04 10.38 12.67
CA LEU A 153 10.46 10.26 13.03
C LEU A 153 11.38 10.06 11.81
N VAL A 154 10.78 9.65 10.70
CA VAL A 154 11.45 9.53 9.41
C VAL A 154 11.88 10.91 8.90
N THR A 155 13.10 11.01 8.38
CA THR A 155 13.62 12.21 7.72
C THR A 155 13.69 11.99 6.19
N PRO A 156 13.09 12.89 5.39
CA PRO A 156 12.23 14.01 5.79
C PRO A 156 10.88 13.56 6.38
N ILE A 157 10.31 14.36 7.29
CA ILE A 157 9.01 14.09 7.94
C ILE A 157 7.95 13.86 6.87
N ASN A 158 7.21 12.76 7.01
CA ASN A 158 6.31 12.30 5.97
C ASN A 158 4.86 12.25 6.45
N TYR A 159 4.14 13.35 6.23
CA TYR A 159 2.73 13.47 6.62
C TYR A 159 1.82 12.51 5.86
N THR A 160 2.12 12.20 4.59
CA THR A 160 1.33 11.21 3.81
C THR A 160 1.50 9.81 4.37
N LEU A 161 2.69 9.46 4.84
CA LEU A 161 2.94 8.20 5.53
C LEU A 161 2.25 8.16 6.89
N CYS A 162 2.22 9.28 7.61
CA CYS A 162 1.48 9.38 8.87
C CYS A 162 -0.03 9.18 8.61
N SER A 163 -0.58 9.90 7.64
CA SER A 163 -2.02 9.87 7.34
C SER A 163 -2.49 8.50 6.86
N VAL A 164 -1.72 7.79 6.04
CA VAL A 164 -2.12 6.43 5.60
C VAL A 164 -2.09 5.42 6.76
N ASN A 165 -1.21 5.58 7.74
CA ASN A 165 -1.19 4.70 8.93
C ASN A 165 -2.34 5.02 9.88
N ILE A 166 -2.73 6.29 10.02
CA ILE A 166 -3.96 6.68 10.73
C ILE A 166 -5.17 6.07 10.03
N ALA A 167 -5.24 6.16 8.71
CA ALA A 167 -6.34 5.61 7.92
C ALA A 167 -6.42 4.08 8.07
N LEU A 168 -5.28 3.39 8.04
CA LEU A 168 -5.19 1.95 8.32
C LEU A 168 -5.68 1.63 9.74
N PHE A 169 -5.24 2.38 10.75
CA PHE A 169 -5.68 2.20 12.13
C PHE A 169 -7.20 2.33 12.26
N VAL A 170 -7.78 3.42 11.75
CA VAL A 170 -9.22 3.69 11.87
C VAL A 170 -10.05 2.61 11.16
N SER A 171 -9.70 2.28 9.91
CA SER A 171 -10.44 1.26 9.15
C SER A 171 -10.32 -0.13 9.77
N SER A 172 -9.13 -0.54 10.22
CA SER A 172 -8.95 -1.85 10.84
C SER A 172 -9.56 -1.94 12.24
N ALA A 173 -9.50 -0.88 13.05
CA ALA A 173 -10.16 -0.80 14.34
C ALA A 173 -11.69 -0.90 14.20
N TRP A 174 -12.26 -0.29 13.15
CA TRP A 174 -13.68 -0.43 12.83
C TRP A 174 -14.05 -1.89 12.60
N HIS A 175 -13.38 -2.58 11.66
CA HIS A 175 -13.62 -4.00 11.40
C HIS A 175 -13.40 -4.88 12.62
N LEU A 176 -12.37 -4.60 13.43
CA LEU A 176 -12.07 -5.32 14.66
C LEU A 176 -13.20 -5.16 15.69
N GLY A 177 -13.69 -3.94 15.92
CA GLY A 177 -14.79 -3.66 16.83
C GLY A 177 -16.07 -4.37 16.42
N ARG A 178 -16.42 -4.31 15.12
CA ARG A 178 -17.59 -5.04 14.57
C ARG A 178 -17.49 -6.55 14.80
N LYS A 179 -16.29 -7.11 14.62
CA LYS A 179 -16.04 -8.55 14.80
C LYS A 179 -16.13 -8.96 16.26
N ILE A 180 -15.54 -8.19 17.17
CA ILE A 180 -15.62 -8.45 18.61
C ILE A 180 -17.06 -8.40 19.08
N LYS A 181 -17.83 -7.39 18.64
CA LYS A 181 -19.26 -7.29 18.97
C LYS A 181 -20.03 -8.52 18.46
N ALA A 182 -19.84 -8.90 17.20
CA ALA A 182 -20.54 -10.03 16.61
C ALA A 182 -20.20 -11.37 17.30
N ASP A 183 -18.92 -11.61 17.63
CA ASP A 183 -18.47 -12.91 18.14
C ASP A 183 -18.68 -13.07 19.65
N TYR A 184 -18.51 -11.99 20.43
CA TYR A 184 -18.45 -12.08 21.90
C TYR A 184 -19.57 -11.35 22.62
N ILE A 185 -20.28 -10.42 21.96
CA ILE A 185 -21.40 -9.70 22.59
C ILE A 185 -22.72 -10.29 22.07
N ASP A 186 -22.90 -10.25 20.75
CA ASP A 186 -24.13 -10.70 20.12
C ASP A 186 -24.16 -12.24 20.00
N GLY A 187 -23.01 -12.87 19.79
CA GLY A 187 -22.86 -14.34 19.74
C GLY A 187 -23.17 -15.04 21.06
N ASP A 188 -22.79 -14.44 22.19
CA ASP A 188 -23.04 -14.97 23.54
C ASP A 188 -24.53 -14.85 23.89
N SER A 189 -25.12 -13.69 23.60
CA SER A 189 -26.55 -13.44 23.83
C SER A 189 -27.50 -14.37 23.05
N ASN A 190 -27.11 -14.82 21.85
CA ASN A 190 -27.88 -15.79 21.07
C ASN A 190 -27.75 -17.23 21.58
N ASN A 191 -26.61 -17.59 22.19
CA ASN A 191 -26.42 -18.91 22.80
C ASN A 191 -27.16 -19.04 24.14
N ASP A 192 -27.18 -17.98 24.94
CA ASP A 192 -27.90 -17.95 26.22
C ASP A 192 -29.43 -18.00 25.98
N ASN A 193 -29.96 -17.19 25.06
CA ASN A 193 -31.38 -17.27 24.68
C ASN A 193 -31.79 -18.65 24.14
N LYS A 194 -30.88 -19.42 23.55
CA LYS A 194 -31.19 -20.75 23.03
C LYS A 194 -31.25 -21.81 24.14
N LYS A 195 -30.41 -21.67 25.18
CA LYS A 195 -30.45 -22.53 26.38
C LYS A 195 -31.67 -22.28 27.26
N ASP A 196 -32.17 -21.06 27.30
CA ASP A 196 -33.35 -20.71 28.11
C ASP A 196 -34.68 -21.14 27.44
N ASN A 197 -34.64 -21.56 26.18
CA ASN A 197 -35.80 -22.00 25.38
C ASN A 197 -35.81 -23.51 25.06
N GLU A 198 -34.88 -24.31 25.62
CA GLU A 198 -34.86 -25.80 25.61
C GLU A 198 -35.23 -26.35 26.99
#